data_AF-A0A8C7YJM7-F1
#
_entry.id   AF-A0A8C7YJM7-F1
#
_cell.length_a   1.000
_cell.length_b   1.000
_cell.length_c   1.000
_cell.angle_alpha   90.00
_cell.angle_beta   90.00
_cell.angle_gamma   90.00
#
_symmetry.space_group_name_H-M   'P 1'
#
loop_
_entity.id
_entity.type
_entity.pdbx_description
1 polymer ?
#
loop_
_entity_poly.entity_id
_entity_poly.type
_entity_poly.pdbx_seq_one_letter_code
_entity_poly.pdbx_strand_id
1 'polypeptide(L)' 'MSIVNIFAREILDSRGNPTVEVDLHTEKGLFRAAVPSGASTGIYEALELRDGDKTRYKGKGVFFT' A
#
# COMPACT_ATOMS: atom_id res chain seq x y z
N MET A 1 15.04 -9.02 18.67
CA MET A 1 13.92 -8.11 18.33
C MET A 1 13.02 -8.85 17.35
N SER A 2 11.82 -9.24 17.76
CA SER A 2 10.87 -9.99 16.94
C SER A 2 9.76 -9.07 16.40
N ILE A 3 9.22 -9.43 15.24
CA ILE A 3 8.00 -8.85 14.71
C ILE A 3 6.83 -9.49 15.45
N VAL A 4 5.93 -8.66 16.00
CA VAL A 4 4.77 -9.13 16.76
C VAL A 4 3.50 -9.08 15.91
N ASN A 5 3.34 -8.02 15.11
CA ASN A 5 2.19 -7.88 14.23
C ASN A 5 2.53 -6.99 13.03
N ILE A 6 1.84 -7.23 11.92
CA ILE A 6 1.88 -6.41 10.71
C ILE A 6 0.43 -6.15 10.30
N PHE A 7 0.07 -4.88 10.17
CA PHE A 7 -1.26 -4.47 9.72
C PHE A 7 -1.14 -3.50 8.56
N ALA A 8 -1.91 -3.71 7.49
CA ALA A 8 -1.94 -2.85 6.32
C ALA A 8 -3.32 -2.21 6.15
N ARG A 9 -3.34 -1.00 5.59
CA ARG A 9 -4.57 -0.26 5.28
C ARG A 9 -4.43 0.52 3.97
N GLU A 10 -5.56 0.79 3.34
CA GLU A 10 -5.65 1.67 2.17
C GLU A 10 -5.75 3.14 2.62
N ILE A 11 -4.84 3.98 2.14
CA ILE A 11 -4.85 5.44 2.33
C ILE A 11 -4.79 6.15 0.97
N LEU A 12 -4.87 7.49 0.93
CA LEU A 12 -4.79 8.27 -0.31
C LEU A 12 -3.45 8.98 -0.45
N ASP A 13 -2.86 8.91 -1.65
CA ASP A 13 -1.66 9.67 -2.03
C ASP A 13 -1.97 11.15 -2.30
N SER A 14 -0.93 11.95 -2.58
CA SER A 14 -1.05 13.38 -2.89
C SER A 14 -1.86 13.69 -4.15
N ARG A 15 -2.13 12.70 -5.00
CA ARG A 15 -2.96 12.80 -6.21
C ARG A 15 -4.37 12.21 -6.00
N GLY A 16 -4.70 11.80 -4.78
CA GLY A 16 -5.98 11.18 -4.42
C GLY A 16 -6.16 9.74 -4.90
N ASN A 17 -5.09 9.05 -5.29
CA ASN A 17 -5.14 7.63 -5.63
C ASN A 17 -4.87 6.78 -4.39
N PRO A 18 -5.49 5.60 -4.26
CA PRO A 18 -5.18 4.67 -3.19
C PRO A 18 -3.70 4.25 -3.17
N THR A 19 -3.14 4.11 -1.98
CA THR A 19 -1.82 3.50 -1.73
C THR A 19 -1.81 2.78 -0.39
N VAL A 20 -0.81 1.93 -0.18
CA VAL A 20 -0.70 1.07 1.02
C VAL A 20 0.08 1.80 2.10
N GLU A 21 -0.47 1.77 3.32
CA GLU A 21 0.25 2.11 4.55
C GLU A 21 0.33 0.87 5.45
N VAL A 22 1.49 0.63 6.04
CA VAL A 22 1.77 -0.51 6.91
C VAL A 22 2.19 -0.04 8.28
N ASP A 23 1.59 -0.66 9.30
CA ASP A 23 1.94 -0.61 10.70
C ASP A 23 2.68 -1.89 11.11
N LEU A 24 3.92 -1.73 11.56
CA LEU A 24 4.76 -2.79 12.11
C LEU A 24 4.84 -2.64 13.63
N HIS A 25 4.38 -3.66 14.36
CA HIS A 25 4.47 -3.70 15.82
C HIS A 25 5.61 -4.61 16.26
N THR A 26 6.40 -4.10 17.19
CA THR A 26 7.45 -4.84 17.90
C THR A 26 7.43 -4.46 19.38
N GLU A 27 8.24 -5.11 20.21
CA GLU A 27 8.41 -4.73 21.62
C GLU A 27 8.92 -3.29 21.82
N LYS A 28 9.48 -2.65 20.79
CA LYS A 28 9.98 -1.26 20.81
C LYS A 28 8.89 -0.25 20.46
N GLY A 29 7.73 -0.70 20.02
CA GLY A 29 6.61 0.15 19.63
C GLY A 29 6.17 -0.05 18.18
N LEU A 30 5.46 0.96 17.68
CA LEU A 30 4.83 1.01 16.37
C LEU A 30 5.70 1.78 15.38
N PHE A 31 5.96 1.17 14.23
CA PHE A 31 6.65 1.77 13.10
C PHE A 31 5.69 1.82 11.90
N ARG A 32 5.48 2.99 11.33
CA ARG A 32 4.54 3.22 10.23
C ARG A 32 5.27 3.63 8.96
N ALA A 33 4.88 3.07 7.83
CA ALA A 33 5.40 3.45 6.52
C ALA A 33 4.28 3.48 5.48
N ALA A 34 4.25 4.55 4.68
CA ALA A 34 3.36 4.71 3.53
C ALA A 34 4.16 4.61 2.23
N VAL A 35 3.65 3.87 1.25
CA VAL A 35 4.33 3.65 -0.03
C VAL A 35 3.92 4.74 -1.04
N PRO A 36 4.85 5.39 -1.76
CA PRO A 36 4.49 6.29 -2.84
C PRO A 36 3.94 5.51 -4.04
N SER A 37 2.93 6.06 -4.70
CA SER A 37 2.35 5.47 -5.90
C SER A 37 3.34 5.46 -7.07
N GLY A 38 3.56 4.29 -7.68
CA GLY A 38 4.36 4.15 -8.89
C GLY A 38 3.60 4.52 -10.17
N ALA A 39 4.26 4.33 -11.30
CA ALA A 39 3.66 4.35 -12.63
C ALA A 39 3.93 2.99 -13.30
N SER A 40 3.43 1.91 -12.69
CA SER A 40 3.77 0.50 -12.97
C SER A 40 3.49 0.05 -14.42
N THR A 41 4.40 0.40 -15.32
CA THR A 41 4.30 0.16 -16.76
C THR A 41 5.64 -0.20 -17.42
N GLY A 42 6.76 -0.06 -16.69
CA GLY A 42 8.09 -0.45 -17.14
C GLY A 42 8.32 -1.96 -17.06
N ILE A 43 9.08 -2.50 -18.02
CA ILE A 43 9.42 -3.93 -18.09
C ILE A 43 10.55 -4.35 -17.14
N TYR A 44 11.24 -3.38 -16.52
CA TYR A 44 12.37 -3.59 -15.63
C TYR A 44 12.14 -3.12 -14.19
N GLU A 45 10.97 -2.54 -13.90
CA GLU A 45 10.65 -2.04 -12.56
C GLU A 45 9.87 -3.07 -11.75
N ALA A 46 9.94 -2.96 -10.42
CA ALA A 46 9.02 -3.68 -9.55
C ALA A 46 7.61 -3.11 -9.78
N LEU A 47 6.68 -3.98 -10.16
CA LEU A 47 5.30 -3.60 -10.45
C LEU A 47 4.46 -3.62 -9.17
N GLU A 48 3.71 -2.55 -8.93
CA GLU A 48 2.76 -2.50 -7.82
C GLU A 48 1.50 -3.31 -8.16
N LEU A 49 0.86 -3.89 -7.14
CA LEU A 49 -0.40 -4.58 -7.33
C LEU A 49 -1.57 -3.60 -7.20
N ARG A 50 -2.50 -3.66 -8.16
CA ARG A 50 -3.72 -2.85 -8.20
C ARG A 50 -4.92 -3.78 -8.35
N ASP A 51 -6.04 -3.41 -7.72
CA ASP A 51 -7.27 -4.22 -7.72
C ASP A 51 -7.89 -4.35 -9.12
N GLY A 52 -7.72 -3.33 -9.98
CA GLY A 52 -8.29 -3.31 -11.33
C GLY A 52 -9.82 -3.14 -11.38
N ASP A 53 -10.50 -3.11 -10.24
CA ASP A 53 -11.94 -2.86 -10.14
C ASP A 53 -12.29 -1.43 -10.58
N LYS A 54 -12.84 -1.29 -11.78
CA LYS A 54 -13.20 0.01 -12.35
C LYS A 54 -14.28 0.75 -11.55
N THR A 55 -15.04 0.05 -10.72
CA THR A 55 -16.08 0.66 -9.88
C THR A 55 -15.50 1.37 -8.65
N ARG A 56 -14.26 1.04 -8.25
CA ARG A 56 -13.55 1.65 -7.12
C ARG A 56 -12.29 2.36 -7.58
N TYR A 57 -12.17 3.66 -7.24
CA TYR A 57 -10.98 4.47 -7.54
C TYR A 57 -10.46 4.34 -8.98
N LYS A 58 -11.36 4.14 -9.96
CA LYS A 58 -11.02 3.95 -11.38
C LYS A 58 -10.06 2.78 -11.63
N GLY A 59 -10.15 1.69 -10.86
CA GLY A 59 -9.27 0.53 -10.97
C GLY A 59 -7.94 0.64 -10.22
N LYS A 60 -7.72 1.72 -9.47
CA LYS A 60 -6.48 1.97 -8.74
C LYS A 60 -6.51 1.58 -7.26
N GLY A 61 -7.56 0.89 -6.83
CA GLY A 61 -7.64 0.31 -5.49
C GLY A 61 -6.41 -0.53 -5.15
N VAL A 62 -6.08 -0.59 -3.87
CA VAL A 62 -5.05 -1.48 -3.29
C VAL A 62 -5.64 -2.25 -2.11
N PHE A 63 -6.94 -2.52 -2.17
CA PHE A 63 -7.67 -3.07 -1.04
C PHE A 63 -7.53 -4.60 -1.02
N PHE A 64 -7.06 -5.11 0.12
CA PHE A 64 -6.92 -6.54 0.36
C PHE A 64 -8.10 -7.00 1.24
N THR A 65 -8.96 -7.86 0.70
CA THR A 65 -9.89 -8.69 1.50
C THR A 65 -9.28 -10.04 1.78
#